data_AF-A0A4R9HAN5-F1
#
_entry.id   AF-A0A4R9HAN5-F1
#
_cell.length_a   1.000
_cell.length_b   1.000
_cell.length_c   1.000
_cell.angle_alpha   90.00
_cell.angle_beta   90.00
_cell.angle_gamma   90.00
#
_symmetry.space_group_name_H-M   'P 1'
#
loop_
_entity.id
_entity.type
_entity.pdbx_description
1 polymer ?
#
loop_
_entity_poly.entity_id
_entity_poly.type
_entity_poly.pdbx_seq_one_letter_code
_entity_poly.pdbx_strand_id
1 'polypeptide(L)'
;MKVIYIGLVSLVLGAFVSCDSGGGDSNSALAVLAGFENSIPVSSAADLTNESAASYDDNEWGLVTASRLESWVSDWQNQKPSHISGKLVILQSSLANNFSGDTSGRSYIKSDNANGVYVYHLDDFQAGFRFNQQRNTGLIKNSVRYQADGATVDQWLQVYGINLNTDLVVFAVGSANNNGTAYTNGSQTQDVTRGIYWLRYWGADIKHLAILNGDIRTNFTNATYLSATKDTAPNTNGGFSVKQLKVDNTIITLTLEDIIKIVKNNGTASISGLTGTQIIVDARPTAQFDQTVGITNSGANHITTAWNDSGAPAAGVSGTPKKYVLFETRIKGAKTFPWASLLDTSATGYRFKDKVTLAGIFANTGTGGAGYTAGSTIVSQCRTNFEAQVNGFVSQNILGYPTVFYDGSLVEWTSLVAEYPDSTEGTSFNKLSLTSPFRTDTADLSYAPAGIINYNSHSSGGTGSPYVTVAQADIDPTSTTTRKAQLQDKAYKY
;
A
#
# COMPACT_ATOMS: atom_id res chain seq x y z
N MET A 1 -42.16 45.78 -15.54
CA MET A 1 -41.67 44.40 -15.28
C MET A 1 -40.74 44.03 -16.41
N LYS A 2 -39.43 44.02 -16.15
CA LYS A 2 -38.40 43.77 -17.17
C LYS A 2 -37.95 42.32 -17.07
N VAL A 3 -38.23 41.57 -18.13
CA VAL A 3 -37.69 40.25 -18.41
C VAL A 3 -36.22 40.43 -18.79
N ILE A 4 -35.30 39.72 -18.12
CA ILE A 4 -33.89 39.66 -18.49
C ILE A 4 -33.60 38.23 -18.93
N TYR A 5 -33.30 38.09 -20.23
CA TYR A 5 -32.73 36.90 -20.86
C TYR A 5 -31.29 36.72 -20.36
N ILE A 6 -30.94 35.53 -19.88
CA ILE A 6 -29.54 35.09 -19.74
C ILE A 6 -29.31 34.04 -20.82
N GLY A 7 -28.52 34.40 -21.83
CA GLY A 7 -28.17 33.56 -22.96
C GLY A 7 -27.21 32.45 -22.56
N LEU A 8 -27.47 31.25 -23.07
CA LEU A 8 -26.49 30.17 -23.18
C LEU A 8 -25.33 30.63 -24.08
N VAL A 9 -24.11 30.59 -23.56
CA VAL A 9 -22.89 30.58 -24.38
C VAL A 9 -22.31 29.17 -24.29
N SER A 10 -22.54 28.39 -25.35
CA SER A 10 -21.86 27.12 -25.60
C SER A 10 -20.41 27.42 -25.99
N LEU A 11 -19.45 27.09 -25.12
CA LEU A 11 -18.03 27.12 -25.45
C LEU A 11 -17.55 25.69 -25.74
N VAL A 12 -17.50 25.34 -27.02
CA VAL A 12 -16.81 24.16 -27.53
C VAL A 12 -15.32 24.48 -27.55
N LEU A 13 -14.54 23.89 -26.65
CA LEU A 13 -13.08 23.86 -26.72
C LEU A 13 -12.64 22.40 -26.77
N GLY A 14 -12.46 21.91 -28.00
CA GLY A 14 -11.74 20.68 -28.26
C GLY A 14 -10.25 20.91 -28.07
N ALA A 15 -9.65 20.27 -27.07
CA ALA A 15 -8.21 20.10 -27.00
C ALA A 15 -7.87 18.71 -27.54
N PHE A 16 -7.37 18.68 -28.79
CA PHE A 16 -6.67 17.52 -29.31
C PHE A 16 -5.34 17.39 -28.56
N VAL A 17 -5.17 16.33 -27.76
CA VAL A 17 -3.87 15.91 -27.24
C VAL A 17 -3.17 15.14 -28.36
N SER A 18 -2.20 15.79 -29.01
CA SER A 18 -1.23 15.10 -29.85
C SER A 18 -0.34 14.26 -28.94
N CYS A 19 -0.33 12.94 -29.13
CA CYS A 19 0.74 12.08 -28.62
C CYS A 19 2.04 12.53 -29.26
N ASP A 20 2.94 13.11 -28.48
CA ASP A 20 4.36 13.12 -28.81
C ASP A 20 5.17 12.66 -27.59
N SER A 21 6.08 11.74 -27.87
CA SER A 21 6.99 11.11 -26.93
C SER A 21 8.14 12.08 -26.64
N GLY A 22 7.99 12.91 -25.63
CA GLY A 22 9.04 13.84 -25.21
C GLY A 22 8.69 14.50 -23.89
N GLY A 23 9.68 14.64 -23.01
CA GLY A 23 9.51 15.08 -21.62
C GLY A 23 8.60 16.29 -21.46
N GLY A 24 7.44 16.08 -20.83
CA GLY A 24 6.52 17.15 -20.44
C GLY A 24 6.81 17.63 -19.03
N ASP A 25 7.21 18.90 -18.93
CA ASP A 25 7.43 19.66 -17.71
C ASP A 25 6.18 19.71 -16.82
N SER A 26 6.39 19.60 -15.51
CA SER A 26 5.39 19.70 -14.43
C SER A 26 4.53 20.96 -14.48
N ASN A 27 4.99 22.00 -15.19
CA ASN A 27 4.29 23.28 -15.30
C ASN A 27 3.02 23.21 -16.15
N SER A 28 2.93 22.30 -17.12
CA SER A 28 1.72 22.13 -17.94
C SER A 28 0.57 21.46 -17.18
N ALA A 29 0.89 20.47 -16.32
CA ALA A 29 -0.08 19.86 -15.41
C ALA A 29 -0.58 20.84 -14.34
N LEU A 30 0.31 21.70 -13.81
CA LEU A 30 -0.04 22.77 -12.88
C LEU A 30 -1.02 23.80 -13.50
N ALA A 31 -0.86 24.11 -14.79
CA ALA A 31 -1.75 25.03 -15.50
C ALA A 31 -3.15 24.44 -15.77
N VAL A 32 -3.25 23.12 -16.00
CA VAL A 32 -4.55 22.43 -16.16
C VAL A 32 -5.30 22.37 -14.83
N LEU A 33 -4.61 22.13 -13.70
CA LEU A 33 -5.22 22.13 -12.36
C LEU A 33 -5.78 23.51 -11.96
N ALA A 34 -5.16 24.61 -12.39
CA ALA A 34 -5.64 25.97 -12.09
C ALA A 34 -6.97 26.32 -12.79
N GLY A 35 -7.41 25.56 -13.80
CA GLY A 35 -8.67 25.78 -14.53
C GLY A 35 -9.91 25.09 -13.93
N PHE A 36 -9.74 24.21 -12.93
CA PHE A 36 -10.81 23.37 -12.36
C PHE A 36 -11.21 23.77 -10.92
N GLU A 37 -10.93 25.01 -10.50
CA GLU A 37 -11.13 25.51 -9.13
C GLU A 37 -12.58 25.52 -8.58
N ASN A 38 -13.55 24.88 -9.24
CA ASN A 38 -14.86 24.63 -8.66
C ASN A 38 -15.05 23.15 -8.24
N SER A 39 -14.68 22.88 -6.99
CA SER A 39 -15.35 21.96 -6.03
C SER A 39 -15.01 20.46 -6.01
N ILE A 40 -13.78 20.02 -6.30
CA ILE A 40 -13.37 18.67 -5.85
C ILE A 40 -12.96 18.74 -4.37
N PRO A 41 -13.65 18.05 -3.45
CA PRO A 41 -13.25 17.99 -2.05
C PRO A 41 -11.89 17.31 -1.92
N VAL A 42 -10.96 17.95 -1.22
CA VAL A 42 -9.64 17.38 -0.90
C VAL A 42 -9.69 16.86 0.52
N SER A 43 -9.50 15.55 0.68
CA SER A 43 -9.53 14.90 1.98
C SER A 43 -8.26 15.20 2.76
N SER A 44 -8.39 15.32 4.07
CA SER A 44 -7.30 15.21 5.04
C SER A 44 -7.10 13.76 5.49
N ALA A 45 -6.00 13.47 6.17
CA ALA A 45 -5.76 12.17 6.80
C ALA A 45 -6.85 11.81 7.83
N ALA A 46 -7.47 12.80 8.48
CA ALA A 46 -8.56 12.61 9.42
C ALA A 46 -9.88 12.26 8.71
N ASP A 47 -10.17 12.90 7.57
CA ASP A 47 -11.38 12.61 6.77
C ASP A 47 -11.39 11.18 6.21
N LEU A 48 -10.21 10.57 6.06
CA LEU A 48 -10.07 9.20 5.56
C LEU A 48 -10.18 8.13 6.64
N THR A 49 -10.29 8.51 7.91
CA THR A 49 -10.39 7.56 9.02
C THR A 49 -11.72 6.80 9.00
N ASN A 50 -11.68 5.57 9.48
CA ASN A 50 -12.83 4.74 9.75
C ASN A 50 -12.59 4.02 11.08
N GLU A 51 -13.47 4.21 12.05
CA GLU A 51 -13.37 3.48 13.30
C GLU A 51 -14.27 2.26 13.25
N SER A 52 -13.71 1.07 13.44
CA SER A 52 -14.51 -0.15 13.56
C SER A 52 -15.32 -0.15 14.85
N ALA A 53 -16.41 -0.90 14.89
CA ALA A 53 -17.14 -1.18 16.12
C ALA A 53 -16.26 -1.92 17.15
N ALA A 54 -16.70 -1.93 18.41
CA ALA A 54 -15.99 -2.63 19.48
C ALA A 54 -15.93 -4.15 19.22
N SER A 55 -17.04 -4.72 18.74
CA SER A 55 -17.09 -6.06 18.17
C SER A 55 -17.04 -5.98 16.65
N TYR A 56 -16.21 -6.79 16.01
CA TYR A 56 -16.14 -6.83 14.54
C TYR A 56 -17.37 -7.45 13.88
N ASP A 57 -18.22 -8.17 14.64
CA ASP A 57 -19.49 -8.70 14.13
C ASP A 57 -20.49 -7.60 13.77
N ASP A 58 -20.34 -6.41 14.36
CA ASP A 58 -21.21 -5.25 14.13
C ASP A 58 -20.80 -4.45 12.88
N ASN A 59 -19.62 -4.72 12.31
CA ASN A 59 -19.12 -4.01 11.14
C ASN A 59 -19.85 -4.44 9.85
N GLU A 60 -20.16 -3.47 8.99
CA GLU A 60 -20.73 -3.73 7.65
C GLU A 60 -19.77 -3.36 6.50
N TRP A 61 -18.59 -2.84 6.83
CA TRP A 61 -17.51 -2.47 5.91
C TRP A 61 -16.18 -2.45 6.66
N GLY A 62 -15.07 -2.16 5.98
CA GLY A 62 -13.75 -2.13 6.61
C GLY A 62 -13.27 -3.53 6.99
N LEU A 63 -13.42 -3.94 8.25
CA LEU A 63 -13.07 -5.29 8.71
C LEU A 63 -14.34 -6.06 9.07
N VAL A 64 -14.65 -7.14 8.36
CA VAL A 64 -15.89 -7.91 8.54
C VAL A 64 -15.60 -9.35 8.93
N THR A 65 -16.45 -9.96 9.75
CA THR A 65 -16.27 -11.35 10.20
C THR A 65 -16.80 -12.36 9.18
N ALA A 66 -16.40 -13.63 9.34
CA ALA A 66 -16.90 -14.71 8.49
C ALA A 66 -18.42 -14.88 8.62
N SER A 67 -18.97 -14.80 9.83
CA SER A 67 -20.42 -14.84 10.06
C SER A 67 -21.17 -13.75 9.28
N ARG A 68 -20.61 -12.53 9.25
CA ARG A 68 -21.17 -11.42 8.46
C ARG A 68 -21.10 -11.71 6.96
N LEU A 69 -19.97 -12.19 6.45
CA LEU A 69 -19.84 -12.49 5.03
C LEU A 69 -20.72 -13.70 4.62
N GLU A 70 -20.86 -14.71 5.48
CA GLU A 70 -21.76 -15.85 5.28
C GLU A 70 -23.22 -15.38 5.21
N SER A 71 -23.65 -14.42 6.03
CA SER A 71 -25.02 -13.88 5.93
C SER A 71 -25.26 -13.19 4.59
N TRP A 72 -24.31 -12.38 4.12
CA TRP A 72 -24.39 -11.74 2.81
C TRP A 72 -24.39 -12.73 1.65
N VAL A 73 -23.56 -13.77 1.71
CA VAL A 73 -23.53 -14.83 0.69
C VAL A 73 -24.83 -15.63 0.69
N SER A 74 -25.46 -15.82 1.84
CA SER A 74 -26.71 -16.59 1.96
C SER A 74 -27.94 -15.86 1.43
N ASP A 75 -28.01 -14.53 1.59
CA ASP A 75 -29.16 -13.72 1.22
C ASP A 75 -28.76 -12.25 1.02
N TRP A 76 -28.06 -11.95 -0.07
CA TRP A 76 -27.63 -10.59 -0.37
C TRP A 76 -28.79 -9.60 -0.47
N GLN A 77 -29.95 -10.03 -0.99
CA GLN A 77 -31.07 -9.12 -1.19
C GLN A 77 -31.62 -8.56 0.12
N ASN A 78 -31.65 -9.37 1.19
CA ASN A 78 -32.14 -8.93 2.50
C ASN A 78 -31.03 -8.58 3.52
N GLN A 79 -29.79 -9.02 3.31
CA GLN A 79 -28.67 -8.80 4.24
C GLN A 79 -27.69 -7.70 3.79
N LYS A 80 -27.87 -7.15 2.59
CA LYS A 80 -27.05 -6.06 2.05
C LYS A 80 -27.08 -4.83 2.96
N PRO A 81 -25.91 -4.21 3.26
CA PRO A 81 -25.87 -2.96 4.02
C PRO A 81 -26.69 -1.86 3.33
N SER A 82 -27.41 -1.03 4.11
CA SER A 82 -28.40 -0.09 3.55
C SER A 82 -27.82 0.98 2.61
N HIS A 83 -26.53 1.29 2.71
CA HIS A 83 -25.84 2.24 1.84
C HIS A 83 -25.36 1.62 0.52
N ILE A 84 -25.44 0.30 0.38
CA ILE A 84 -25.07 -0.43 -0.83
C ILE A 84 -26.34 -0.67 -1.65
N SER A 85 -26.30 -0.28 -2.92
CA SER A 85 -27.42 -0.47 -3.85
C SER A 85 -27.16 -1.60 -4.85
N GLY A 86 -25.88 -1.86 -5.15
CA GLY A 86 -25.42 -2.81 -6.16
C GLY A 86 -25.18 -4.22 -5.65
N LYS A 87 -24.16 -4.86 -6.24
CA LYS A 87 -23.79 -6.26 -6.01
C LYS A 87 -22.71 -6.42 -4.95
N LEU A 88 -22.59 -7.63 -4.43
CA LEU A 88 -21.44 -8.07 -3.64
C LEU A 88 -20.40 -8.68 -4.56
N VAL A 89 -19.18 -8.15 -4.55
CA VAL A 89 -18.03 -8.69 -5.28
C VAL A 89 -16.98 -9.15 -4.28
N ILE A 90 -16.69 -10.44 -4.26
CA ILE A 90 -15.70 -11.05 -3.38
C ILE A 90 -14.46 -11.37 -4.21
N LEU A 91 -13.31 -10.85 -3.78
CA LEU A 91 -12.03 -11.03 -4.45
C LEU A 91 -11.08 -11.82 -3.55
N GLN A 92 -10.81 -13.06 -3.95
CA GLN A 92 -9.92 -13.94 -3.20
C GLN A 92 -8.47 -13.80 -3.65
N SER A 93 -7.55 -13.62 -2.69
CA SER A 93 -6.10 -13.61 -2.95
C SER A 93 -5.50 -15.01 -3.12
N SER A 94 -6.22 -16.05 -2.69
CA SER A 94 -5.79 -17.45 -2.76
C SER A 94 -6.98 -18.39 -2.66
N LEU A 95 -6.72 -19.68 -2.94
CA LEU A 95 -7.70 -20.74 -2.75
C LEU A 95 -7.78 -21.12 -1.26
N ALA A 96 -8.99 -21.36 -0.77
CA ALA A 96 -9.20 -21.81 0.60
C ALA A 96 -8.68 -23.23 0.85
N ASN A 97 -8.66 -24.08 -0.17
CA ASN A 97 -8.10 -25.43 -0.09
C ASN A 97 -6.63 -25.51 -0.55
N ASN A 98 -5.88 -24.41 -0.55
CA ASN A 98 -4.49 -24.37 -1.03
C ASN A 98 -3.47 -25.02 -0.06
N PHE A 99 -3.70 -26.29 0.29
CA PHE A 99 -2.84 -27.11 1.13
C PHE A 99 -2.62 -28.48 0.51
N SER A 100 -1.48 -29.08 0.83
CA SER A 100 -1.14 -30.42 0.34
C SER A 100 -2.22 -31.43 0.73
N GLY A 101 -2.82 -32.07 -0.27
CA GLY A 101 -3.80 -33.16 -0.10
C GLY A 101 -5.26 -32.73 0.10
N ASP A 102 -5.59 -31.43 0.12
CA ASP A 102 -6.99 -31.00 0.27
C ASP A 102 -7.77 -31.07 -1.06
N THR A 103 -8.46 -32.18 -1.27
CA THR A 103 -9.31 -32.44 -2.45
C THR A 103 -10.78 -32.06 -2.24
N SER A 104 -11.10 -31.32 -1.18
CA SER A 104 -12.50 -31.12 -0.77
C SER A 104 -13.35 -30.28 -1.73
N GLY A 105 -12.75 -29.71 -2.78
CA GLY A 105 -13.45 -28.84 -3.73
C GLY A 105 -13.98 -27.56 -3.07
N ARG A 106 -13.38 -27.12 -1.96
CA ARG A 106 -13.76 -25.92 -1.21
C ARG A 106 -12.73 -24.82 -1.45
N SER A 107 -12.55 -24.46 -2.71
CA SER A 107 -11.50 -23.53 -3.16
C SER A 107 -11.90 -22.08 -2.99
N TYR A 108 -13.20 -21.79 -3.14
CA TYR A 108 -13.75 -20.44 -3.17
C TYR A 108 -14.97 -20.32 -2.28
N ILE A 109 -15.28 -19.10 -1.86
CA ILE A 109 -16.63 -18.74 -1.41
C ILE A 109 -17.60 -19.00 -2.58
N LYS A 110 -18.77 -19.51 -2.26
CA LYS A 110 -19.80 -19.81 -3.24
C LYS A 110 -20.41 -18.51 -3.78
N SER A 111 -20.47 -18.37 -5.11
CA SER A 111 -21.21 -17.29 -5.76
C SER A 111 -22.70 -17.58 -5.84
N ASP A 112 -23.49 -16.52 -6.00
CA ASP A 112 -24.92 -16.56 -6.25
C ASP A 112 -25.30 -15.38 -7.16
N ASN A 113 -24.98 -15.53 -8.45
CA ASN A 113 -25.15 -14.47 -9.43
C ASN A 113 -26.61 -14.06 -9.60
N ALA A 114 -27.57 -14.96 -9.36
CA ALA A 114 -29.00 -14.66 -9.42
C ALA A 114 -29.43 -13.68 -8.31
N ASN A 115 -28.75 -13.74 -7.16
CA ASN A 115 -28.99 -12.84 -6.03
C ASN A 115 -27.92 -11.74 -5.90
N GLY A 116 -27.00 -11.60 -6.86
CA GLY A 116 -26.03 -10.50 -6.92
C GLY A 116 -24.74 -10.71 -6.11
N VAL A 117 -24.35 -11.96 -5.85
CA VAL A 117 -23.07 -12.32 -5.21
C VAL A 117 -22.11 -12.90 -6.25
N TYR A 118 -20.98 -12.24 -6.46
CA TYR A 118 -19.97 -12.64 -7.44
C TYR A 118 -18.63 -12.90 -6.76
N VAL A 119 -17.92 -13.93 -7.18
CA VAL A 119 -16.65 -14.35 -6.59
C VAL A 119 -15.59 -14.52 -7.67
N TYR A 120 -14.46 -13.83 -7.52
CA TYR A 120 -13.32 -13.89 -8.44
C TYR A 120 -12.00 -14.15 -7.70
N HIS A 121 -10.96 -14.48 -8.46
CA HIS A 121 -9.61 -14.58 -7.94
C HIS A 121 -8.81 -13.34 -8.37
N LEU A 122 -7.96 -12.80 -7.50
CA LEU A 122 -7.20 -11.56 -7.79
C LEU A 122 -6.27 -11.68 -9.00
N ASP A 123 -5.81 -12.89 -9.32
CA ASP A 123 -4.99 -13.15 -10.51
C ASP A 123 -5.78 -13.13 -11.84
N ASP A 124 -7.12 -13.01 -11.82
CA ASP A 124 -7.93 -12.91 -13.04
C ASP A 124 -7.64 -11.63 -13.85
N PHE A 125 -7.16 -10.57 -13.18
CA PHE A 125 -6.68 -9.35 -13.84
C PHE A 125 -5.31 -9.54 -14.48
N GLN A 126 -4.34 -9.89 -13.65
CA GLN A 126 -2.97 -10.18 -14.06
C GLN A 126 -2.32 -10.99 -12.93
N ALA A 127 -1.73 -12.14 -13.29
CA ALA A 127 -1.02 -12.99 -12.34
C ALA A 127 0.07 -12.20 -11.60
N GLY A 128 0.01 -12.23 -10.26
CA GLY A 128 0.98 -11.55 -9.40
C GLY A 128 0.85 -10.02 -9.37
N PHE A 129 -0.27 -9.45 -9.83
CA PHE A 129 -0.57 -8.04 -9.60
C PHE A 129 -0.86 -7.80 -8.12
N ARG A 130 -0.14 -6.84 -7.53
CA ARG A 130 -0.22 -6.52 -6.10
C ARG A 130 -0.56 -5.05 -5.85
N PHE A 131 -1.44 -4.50 -6.71
CA PHE A 131 -1.95 -3.12 -6.59
C PHE A 131 -0.84 -2.05 -6.62
N ASN A 132 0.26 -2.36 -7.32
CA ASN A 132 1.40 -1.47 -7.44
C ASN A 132 2.07 -1.60 -8.81
N GLN A 133 2.83 -0.58 -9.18
CA GLN A 133 3.63 -0.56 -10.39
C GLN A 133 4.83 0.36 -10.22
N GLN A 134 5.82 0.21 -11.09
CA GLN A 134 6.92 1.17 -11.15
C GLN A 134 6.39 2.52 -11.66
N ARG A 135 6.68 3.60 -10.92
CA ARG A 135 6.21 4.95 -11.25
C ARG A 135 7.39 5.90 -11.45
N ASN A 136 7.12 7.01 -12.12
CA ASN A 136 8.03 8.13 -12.20
C ASN A 136 7.63 9.20 -11.18
N THR A 137 8.37 9.34 -10.08
CA THR A 137 8.11 10.38 -9.07
C THR A 137 8.71 11.73 -9.43
N GLY A 138 9.46 11.81 -10.52
CA GLY A 138 10.34 12.92 -10.86
C GLY A 138 11.77 12.52 -10.52
N LEU A 139 12.01 12.20 -9.24
CA LEU A 139 13.30 11.74 -8.73
C LEU A 139 13.60 10.28 -9.06
N ILE A 140 12.67 9.36 -8.79
CA ILE A 140 12.83 7.94 -9.10
C ILE A 140 12.15 7.62 -10.42
N LYS A 141 12.86 6.88 -11.28
CA LYS A 141 12.39 6.37 -12.57
C LYS A 141 12.33 4.84 -12.51
N ASN A 142 11.23 4.24 -12.95
CA ASN A 142 11.11 2.83 -13.37
C ASN A 142 11.76 1.75 -12.46
N SER A 143 11.86 1.97 -11.16
CA SER A 143 12.59 1.06 -10.25
C SER A 143 11.76 0.76 -9.01
N VAL A 144 11.53 1.76 -8.16
CA VAL A 144 10.67 1.64 -6.98
C VAL A 144 9.20 1.58 -7.40
N ARG A 145 8.44 0.69 -6.75
CA ARG A 145 7.02 0.50 -7.00
C ARG A 145 6.19 1.34 -6.03
N TYR A 146 5.18 2.00 -6.57
CA TYR A 146 4.16 2.77 -5.84
C TYR A 146 2.77 2.26 -6.25
N GLN A 147 1.71 2.84 -5.71
CA GLN A 147 0.34 2.55 -6.11
C GLN A 147 0.16 2.59 -7.64
N ALA A 148 -0.64 1.65 -8.15
CA ALA A 148 -0.95 1.60 -9.58
C ALA A 148 -1.81 2.81 -10.00
N ASP A 149 -1.66 3.22 -11.26
CA ASP A 149 -2.26 4.46 -11.76
C ASP A 149 -3.74 4.35 -12.12
N GLY A 150 -4.28 5.49 -12.53
CA GLY A 150 -5.69 5.67 -12.86
C GLY A 150 -6.17 4.76 -13.98
N ALA A 151 -5.37 4.61 -15.03
CA ALA A 151 -5.70 3.72 -16.14
C ALA A 151 -5.72 2.26 -15.70
N THR A 152 -4.77 1.87 -14.85
CA THR A 152 -4.67 0.50 -14.31
C THR A 152 -5.85 0.19 -13.38
N VAL A 153 -6.25 1.12 -12.51
CA VAL A 153 -7.42 0.91 -11.63
C VAL A 153 -8.72 0.81 -12.44
N ASP A 154 -8.91 1.64 -13.47
CA ASP A 154 -10.09 1.55 -14.33
C ASP A 154 -10.13 0.21 -15.09
N GLN A 155 -8.99 -0.26 -15.60
CA GLN A 155 -8.91 -1.57 -16.25
C GLN A 155 -9.20 -2.71 -15.25
N TRP A 156 -8.67 -2.63 -14.03
CA TRP A 156 -8.92 -3.62 -12.99
C TRP A 156 -10.40 -3.67 -12.59
N LEU A 157 -11.02 -2.50 -12.39
CA LEU A 157 -12.46 -2.39 -12.10
C LEU A 157 -13.30 -2.93 -13.26
N GLN A 158 -12.89 -2.70 -14.50
CA GLN A 158 -13.55 -3.26 -15.69
C GLN A 158 -13.48 -4.79 -15.71
N VAL A 159 -12.31 -5.39 -15.46
CA VAL A 159 -12.14 -6.85 -15.45
C VAL A 159 -13.14 -7.50 -14.50
N TYR A 160 -13.22 -7.02 -13.26
CA TYR A 160 -14.13 -7.57 -12.24
C TYR A 160 -15.56 -7.03 -12.33
N GLY A 161 -15.82 -6.10 -13.24
CA GLY A 161 -17.11 -5.46 -13.42
C GLY A 161 -17.60 -4.66 -12.22
N ILE A 162 -16.70 -4.02 -11.48
CA ILE A 162 -16.99 -3.31 -10.23
C ILE A 162 -17.39 -1.86 -10.50
N ASN A 163 -18.46 -1.41 -9.85
CA ASN A 163 -18.84 0.00 -9.72
C ASN A 163 -18.79 0.44 -8.26
N LEU A 164 -17.77 1.23 -7.89
CA LEU A 164 -17.54 1.66 -6.50
C LEU A 164 -18.52 2.74 -6.01
N ASN A 165 -19.47 3.20 -6.83
CA ASN A 165 -20.59 4.03 -6.35
C ASN A 165 -21.74 3.17 -5.77
N THR A 166 -21.81 1.88 -6.12
CA THR A 166 -22.98 1.06 -5.83
C THR A 166 -22.64 -0.27 -5.17
N ASP A 167 -21.50 -0.87 -5.52
CA ASP A 167 -21.14 -2.24 -5.16
C ASP A 167 -20.39 -2.28 -3.82
N LEU A 168 -20.47 -3.43 -3.14
CA LEU A 168 -19.59 -3.76 -2.02
C LEU A 168 -18.50 -4.71 -2.49
N VAL A 169 -17.24 -4.33 -2.30
CA VAL A 169 -16.08 -5.17 -2.63
C VAL A 169 -15.47 -5.73 -1.35
N VAL A 170 -15.40 -7.05 -1.25
CA VAL A 170 -14.79 -7.75 -0.11
C VAL A 170 -13.52 -8.46 -0.57
N PHE A 171 -12.37 -8.08 -0.02
CA PHE A 171 -11.13 -8.82 -0.19
C PHE A 171 -11.06 -9.94 0.84
N ALA A 172 -10.75 -11.16 0.39
CA ALA A 172 -10.66 -12.32 1.26
C ALA A 172 -9.38 -13.11 1.01
N VAL A 173 -8.75 -13.57 2.10
CA VAL A 173 -7.65 -14.52 2.03
C VAL A 173 -8.25 -15.92 2.04
N GLY A 174 -7.98 -16.73 1.01
CA GLY A 174 -8.47 -18.11 0.96
C GLY A 174 -7.87 -18.94 2.09
N SER A 175 -6.56 -19.06 2.05
CA SER A 175 -5.77 -19.77 3.05
C SER A 175 -4.48 -19.01 3.26
N ALA A 176 -4.07 -18.85 4.51
CA ALA A 176 -2.76 -18.31 4.83
C ALA A 176 -1.62 -19.31 4.56
N ASN A 177 -1.89 -20.47 3.96
CA ASN A 177 -0.89 -21.44 3.51
C ASN A 177 -1.02 -21.72 2.02
N ASN A 178 0.11 -21.96 1.36
CA ASN A 178 0.19 -22.21 -0.06
C ASN A 178 1.01 -23.47 -0.33
N ASN A 179 0.34 -24.53 -0.80
CA ASN A 179 0.94 -25.67 -1.50
C ASN A 179 2.27 -26.22 -0.92
N GLY A 180 2.31 -26.46 0.40
CA GLY A 180 3.48 -27.04 1.10
C GLY A 180 4.54 -26.03 1.57
N THR A 181 4.42 -24.74 1.24
CA THR A 181 5.21 -23.66 1.85
C THR A 181 4.27 -22.82 2.71
N ALA A 182 4.35 -22.98 4.03
CA ALA A 182 3.53 -22.19 4.94
C ALA A 182 3.91 -20.71 4.83
N TYR A 183 2.95 -19.80 4.61
CA TYR A 183 3.17 -18.41 5.01
C TYR A 183 2.94 -18.40 6.52
N THR A 184 4.03 -18.58 7.27
CA THR A 184 4.00 -18.80 8.72
C THR A 184 3.59 -17.55 9.53
N ASN A 185 3.07 -16.51 8.88
CA ASN A 185 2.80 -15.21 9.52
C ASN A 185 1.60 -14.44 8.95
N GLY A 186 0.78 -15.03 8.07
CA GLY A 186 -0.39 -14.32 7.50
C GLY A 186 -0.04 -13.27 6.44
N SER A 187 1.05 -13.45 5.68
CA SER A 187 1.54 -12.44 4.72
C SER A 187 0.55 -12.06 3.62
N GLN A 188 -0.44 -12.90 3.31
CA GLN A 188 -1.49 -12.56 2.34
C GLN A 188 -2.40 -11.42 2.83
N THR A 189 -2.48 -11.18 4.14
CA THR A 189 -3.17 -10.02 4.70
C THR A 189 -2.57 -8.70 4.20
N GLN A 190 -1.27 -8.68 3.88
CA GLN A 190 -0.61 -7.51 3.29
C GLN A 190 -1.19 -7.14 1.92
N ASP A 191 -1.55 -8.13 1.11
CA ASP A 191 -2.07 -7.89 -0.25
C ASP A 191 -3.50 -7.37 -0.23
N VAL A 192 -4.36 -7.97 0.60
CA VAL A 192 -5.76 -7.53 0.72
C VAL A 192 -5.88 -6.15 1.38
N THR A 193 -5.03 -5.84 2.37
CA THR A 193 -4.96 -4.49 2.96
C THR A 193 -4.42 -3.45 1.98
N ARG A 194 -3.46 -3.83 1.13
CA ARG A 194 -2.98 -3.00 0.02
C ARG A 194 -4.09 -2.66 -0.98
N GLY A 195 -4.97 -3.61 -1.28
CA GLY A 195 -6.13 -3.40 -2.16
C GLY A 195 -7.04 -2.29 -1.64
N ILE A 196 -7.33 -2.28 -0.33
CA ILE A 196 -8.10 -1.20 0.31
C ILE A 196 -7.41 0.15 0.14
N TYR A 197 -6.14 0.26 0.55
CA TYR A 197 -5.37 1.51 0.40
C TYR A 197 -5.40 2.04 -1.03
N TRP A 198 -5.19 1.17 -2.01
CA TRP A 198 -5.12 1.56 -3.42
C TRP A 198 -6.47 2.10 -3.93
N LEU A 199 -7.57 1.43 -3.62
CA LEU A 199 -8.89 1.91 -4.00
C LEU A 199 -9.28 3.20 -3.24
N ARG A 200 -8.91 3.31 -1.95
CA ARG A 200 -9.12 4.54 -1.15
C ARG A 200 -8.32 5.72 -1.72
N TYR A 201 -7.08 5.52 -2.17
CA TYR A 201 -6.27 6.54 -2.88
C TYR A 201 -7.01 7.07 -4.11
N TRP A 202 -7.64 6.18 -4.87
CA TRP A 202 -8.44 6.54 -6.04
C TRP A 202 -9.84 7.07 -5.73
N GLY A 203 -10.18 7.27 -4.46
CA GLY A 203 -11.41 7.94 -4.03
C GLY A 203 -12.55 7.02 -3.64
N ALA A 204 -12.32 5.71 -3.53
CA ALA A 204 -13.34 4.80 -3.03
C ALA A 204 -13.72 5.20 -1.59
N ASP A 205 -15.01 5.22 -1.30
CA ASP A 205 -15.49 5.31 0.08
C ASP A 205 -15.26 3.95 0.76
N ILE A 206 -14.76 3.96 2.00
CA ILE A 206 -14.55 2.76 2.79
C ILE A 206 -15.83 1.95 2.98
N LYS A 207 -17.00 2.60 2.94
CA LYS A 207 -18.29 1.93 3.04
C LYS A 207 -18.56 0.94 1.91
N HIS A 208 -17.86 1.07 0.78
CA HIS A 208 -17.93 0.16 -0.36
C HIS A 208 -16.83 -0.91 -0.35
N LEU A 209 -15.99 -0.95 0.68
CA LEU A 209 -14.83 -1.83 0.74
C LEU A 209 -14.77 -2.59 2.08
N ALA A 210 -14.44 -3.87 2.04
CA ALA A 210 -14.19 -4.65 3.23
C ALA A 210 -13.05 -5.67 3.04
N ILE A 211 -12.50 -6.13 4.16
CA ILE A 211 -11.60 -7.27 4.27
C ILE A 211 -12.26 -8.29 5.20
N LEU A 212 -12.26 -9.56 4.79
CA LEU A 212 -12.61 -10.67 5.68
C LEU A 212 -11.56 -10.80 6.80
N ASN A 213 -12.01 -10.80 8.05
CA ASN A 213 -11.16 -10.98 9.21
C ASN A 213 -10.71 -12.44 9.37
N GLY A 214 -9.46 -12.71 9.02
CA GLY A 214 -8.88 -14.05 8.98
C GLY A 214 -9.15 -14.78 7.66
N ASP A 215 -8.52 -15.94 7.47
CA ASP A 215 -8.66 -16.70 6.23
C ASP A 215 -9.97 -17.50 6.14
N ILE A 216 -10.43 -17.74 4.91
CA ILE A 216 -11.65 -18.50 4.62
C ILE A 216 -11.54 -19.91 5.21
N ARG A 217 -10.39 -20.58 5.02
CA ARG A 217 -10.21 -21.99 5.40
C ARG A 217 -10.50 -22.28 6.88
N THR A 218 -10.10 -21.36 7.76
CA THR A 218 -10.26 -21.50 9.21
C THR A 218 -11.60 -20.94 9.68
N ASN A 219 -12.09 -19.90 9.02
CA ASN A 219 -13.20 -19.09 9.55
C ASN A 219 -14.56 -19.41 8.92
N PHE A 220 -14.61 -19.99 7.73
CA PHE A 220 -15.85 -20.49 7.13
C PHE A 220 -16.10 -21.91 7.60
N THR A 221 -16.98 -22.05 8.60
CA THR A 221 -17.28 -23.35 9.21
C THR A 221 -18.39 -24.09 8.46
N ASN A 222 -19.24 -23.35 7.74
CA ASN A 222 -20.29 -23.94 6.94
C ASN A 222 -19.82 -24.19 5.49
N ALA A 223 -19.55 -25.46 5.19
CA ALA A 223 -19.10 -25.90 3.88
C ALA A 223 -20.09 -25.59 2.74
N THR A 224 -21.38 -25.33 3.01
CA THR A 224 -22.36 -24.99 1.97
C THR A 224 -22.10 -23.62 1.32
N TYR A 225 -21.34 -22.76 1.97
CA TYR A 225 -20.93 -21.45 1.45
C TYR A 225 -19.59 -21.49 0.72
N LEU A 226 -19.06 -22.69 0.45
CA LEU A 226 -17.83 -22.89 -0.32
C LEU A 226 -18.11 -23.68 -1.61
N SER A 227 -17.28 -23.46 -2.62
CA SER A 227 -17.40 -24.00 -3.98
C SER A 227 -16.04 -24.36 -4.56
N ALA A 228 -16.02 -25.28 -5.52
CA ALA A 228 -14.82 -25.66 -6.27
C ALA A 228 -14.46 -24.62 -7.33
N THR A 229 -15.44 -23.82 -7.76
CA THR A 229 -15.32 -22.87 -8.85
C THR A 229 -15.65 -21.47 -8.39
N LYS A 230 -14.96 -20.51 -9.01
CA LYS A 230 -15.26 -19.07 -9.01
C LYS A 230 -16.01 -18.69 -10.28
N ASP A 231 -16.46 -17.45 -10.38
CA ASP A 231 -17.04 -16.90 -11.60
C ASP A 231 -15.98 -16.55 -12.66
N THR A 232 -16.45 -16.38 -13.89
CA THR A 232 -15.65 -15.81 -14.99
C THR A 232 -15.73 -14.28 -14.95
N ALA A 233 -14.59 -13.60 -14.97
CA ALA A 233 -14.52 -12.15 -14.95
C ALA A 233 -15.27 -11.52 -16.15
N PRO A 234 -16.18 -10.56 -15.94
CA PRO A 234 -17.08 -10.05 -16.98
C PRO A 234 -16.38 -9.14 -18.00
N ASN A 235 -15.23 -8.53 -17.68
CA ASN A 235 -14.53 -7.57 -18.53
C ASN A 235 -15.38 -6.35 -18.97
N THR A 236 -16.37 -6.00 -18.16
CA THR A 236 -17.21 -4.80 -18.29
C THR A 236 -17.78 -4.41 -16.95
N ASN A 237 -17.75 -3.11 -16.64
CA ASN A 237 -18.31 -2.51 -15.41
C ASN A 237 -19.38 -1.45 -15.71
N GLY A 238 -19.99 -1.49 -16.91
CA GLY A 238 -21.01 -0.53 -17.31
C GLY A 238 -20.46 0.90 -17.52
N GLY A 239 -19.15 1.05 -17.75
CA GLY A 239 -18.52 2.35 -18.00
C GLY A 239 -18.16 3.14 -16.74
N PHE A 240 -18.18 2.50 -15.56
CA PHE A 240 -17.67 3.10 -14.33
C PHE A 240 -16.16 3.40 -14.47
N SER A 241 -15.73 4.52 -13.89
CA SER A 241 -14.34 4.95 -13.82
C SER A 241 -14.10 5.67 -12.51
N VAL A 242 -12.89 5.60 -11.96
CA VAL A 242 -12.49 6.35 -10.76
C VAL A 242 -12.59 7.87 -10.95
N LYS A 243 -12.66 8.35 -12.20
CA LYS A 243 -12.95 9.76 -12.52
C LYS A 243 -14.35 10.19 -12.08
N GLN A 244 -15.26 9.25 -11.86
CA GLN A 244 -16.60 9.50 -11.34
C GLN A 244 -16.60 9.69 -9.82
N LEU A 245 -15.56 9.22 -9.12
CA LEU A 245 -15.37 9.42 -7.69
C LEU A 245 -14.80 10.83 -7.44
N LYS A 246 -15.67 11.83 -7.32
CA LYS A 246 -15.32 13.26 -7.24
C LYS A 246 -14.73 13.68 -5.88
N VAL A 247 -13.59 13.11 -5.50
CA VAL A 247 -12.84 13.42 -4.26
C VAL A 247 -11.33 13.24 -4.46
N ASP A 248 -10.50 14.07 -3.85
CA ASP A 248 -9.03 13.93 -3.85
C ASP A 248 -8.57 13.29 -2.54
N ASN A 249 -8.18 12.02 -2.61
CA ASN A 249 -7.65 11.25 -1.48
C ASN A 249 -6.14 11.06 -1.55
N THR A 250 -5.44 11.76 -2.45
CA THR A 250 -4.02 11.55 -2.70
C THR A 250 -3.14 11.81 -1.47
N ILE A 251 -3.65 12.51 -0.44
CA ILE A 251 -2.97 12.69 0.86
C ILE A 251 -2.66 11.37 1.56
N ILE A 252 -3.39 10.29 1.27
CA ILE A 252 -3.14 8.97 1.86
C ILE A 252 -1.72 8.47 1.52
N THR A 253 -1.09 8.99 0.46
CA THR A 253 0.28 8.69 0.08
C THR A 253 1.15 9.93 0.21
N LEU A 254 2.13 9.88 1.12
CA LEU A 254 3.15 10.92 1.25
C LEU A 254 4.27 10.71 0.24
N THR A 255 4.77 11.81 -0.31
CA THR A 255 5.98 11.79 -1.15
C THR A 255 7.24 11.82 -0.30
N LEU A 256 8.39 11.51 -0.88
CA LEU A 256 9.67 11.60 -0.19
C LEU A 256 9.91 12.99 0.42
N GLU A 257 9.55 14.06 -0.29
CA GLU A 257 9.64 15.44 0.23
C GLU A 257 8.91 15.60 1.56
N ASP A 258 7.69 15.06 1.66
CA ASP A 258 6.87 15.14 2.85
C ASP A 258 7.53 14.39 4.02
N ILE A 259 8.08 13.20 3.75
CA ILE A 259 8.80 12.42 4.77
C ILE A 259 10.06 13.14 5.25
N ILE A 260 10.89 13.67 4.33
CA ILE A 260 12.07 14.45 4.68
C ILE A 260 11.68 15.65 5.55
N LYS A 261 10.59 16.34 5.21
CA LYS A 261 10.08 17.47 5.98
C LYS A 261 9.64 17.04 7.38
N ILE A 262 8.92 15.92 7.52
CA ILE A 262 8.51 15.35 8.81
C ILE A 262 9.73 15.06 9.68
N VAL A 263 10.74 14.40 9.13
CA VAL A 263 11.96 14.03 9.88
C VAL A 263 12.73 15.28 10.32
N LYS A 264 12.96 16.23 9.43
CA LYS A 264 13.67 17.49 9.76
C LYS A 264 12.95 18.33 10.81
N ASN A 265 11.63 18.20 10.91
CA ASN A 265 10.82 18.89 11.91
C ASN A 265 10.43 17.99 13.08
N ASN A 266 11.14 16.88 13.31
CA ASN A 266 10.91 15.97 14.45
C ASN A 266 9.43 15.55 14.63
N GLY A 267 8.72 15.31 13.53
CA GLY A 267 7.31 14.90 13.58
C GLY A 267 6.31 16.05 13.76
N THR A 268 6.69 17.31 13.55
CA THR A 268 5.74 18.46 13.63
C THR A 268 5.75 19.30 12.35
N ALA A 269 5.85 18.66 11.20
CA ALA A 269 5.86 19.35 9.91
C ALA A 269 4.46 19.89 9.57
N SER A 270 4.41 21.12 9.03
CA SER A 270 3.18 21.68 8.45
C SER A 270 3.01 21.15 7.02
N ILE A 271 2.19 20.12 6.86
CA ILE A 271 1.82 19.52 5.56
C ILE A 271 0.30 19.55 5.45
N SER A 272 -0.22 20.07 4.34
CA SER A 272 -1.66 20.17 4.12
C SER A 272 -2.32 18.80 4.21
N GLY A 273 -3.44 18.72 4.92
CA GLY A 273 -4.17 17.47 5.15
C GLY A 273 -3.58 16.57 6.24
N LEU A 274 -2.44 16.90 6.85
CA LEU A 274 -1.94 16.21 8.03
C LEU A 274 -2.26 16.98 9.31
N THR A 275 -2.27 16.27 10.43
CA THR A 275 -2.41 16.89 11.76
C THR A 275 -1.09 17.56 12.18
N GLY A 276 -1.08 18.31 13.29
CA GLY A 276 0.11 19.03 13.77
C GLY A 276 1.25 18.13 14.28
N THR A 277 0.99 16.84 14.48
CA THR A 277 1.98 15.86 14.96
C THR A 277 1.92 14.61 14.10
N GLN A 278 3.08 14.11 13.67
CA GLN A 278 3.23 12.93 12.83
C GLN A 278 4.16 11.92 13.49
N ILE A 279 3.75 10.65 13.49
CA ILE A 279 4.49 9.53 14.07
C ILE A 279 4.80 8.54 12.95
N ILE A 280 6.07 8.43 12.57
CA ILE A 280 6.50 7.44 11.59
C ILE A 280 6.58 6.07 12.26
N VAL A 281 5.90 5.07 11.70
CA VAL A 281 5.89 3.69 12.21
C VAL A 281 6.49 2.76 11.15
N ASP A 282 7.58 2.09 11.52
CA ASP A 282 8.22 1.03 10.73
C ASP A 282 7.59 -0.33 11.07
N ALA A 283 6.92 -0.93 10.09
CA ALA A 283 6.20 -2.19 10.22
C ALA A 283 7.08 -3.43 10.06
N ARG A 284 8.37 -3.28 9.74
CA ARG A 284 9.30 -4.40 9.59
C ARG A 284 9.49 -5.15 10.92
N PRO A 285 10.00 -6.40 10.88
CA PRO A 285 10.47 -7.09 12.08
C PRO A 285 11.45 -6.23 12.89
N THR A 286 11.29 -6.21 14.22
CA THR A 286 12.09 -5.37 15.13
C THR A 286 13.59 -5.58 14.96
N ALA A 287 14.03 -6.83 14.72
CA ALA A 287 15.44 -7.12 14.48
C ALA A 287 15.99 -6.46 13.20
N GLN A 288 15.17 -6.26 12.16
CA GLN A 288 15.58 -5.50 10.97
C GLN A 288 15.65 -4.01 11.26
N PHE A 289 14.68 -3.49 12.03
CA PHE A 289 14.62 -2.09 12.44
C PHE A 289 15.80 -1.68 13.33
N ASP A 290 16.14 -2.51 14.31
CA ASP A 290 17.28 -2.31 15.23
C ASP A 290 18.61 -2.77 14.64
N GLN A 291 18.60 -3.30 13.41
CA GLN A 291 19.76 -3.79 12.67
C GLN A 291 20.53 -4.93 13.38
N THR A 292 19.82 -5.77 14.13
CA THR A 292 20.38 -6.90 14.90
C THR A 292 20.31 -8.24 14.17
N VAL A 293 19.72 -8.27 12.97
CA VAL A 293 19.67 -9.44 12.08
C VAL A 293 20.22 -9.07 10.71
N GLY A 294 20.82 -10.01 10.01
CA GLY A 294 21.26 -9.86 8.63
C GLY A 294 22.34 -10.87 8.27
N ILE A 295 22.83 -10.80 7.04
CA ILE A 295 24.00 -11.58 6.62
C ILE A 295 25.22 -10.72 6.87
N THR A 296 25.93 -11.05 7.94
CA THR A 296 27.18 -10.39 8.31
C THR A 296 28.32 -10.99 7.50
N ASN A 297 28.82 -10.22 6.53
CA ASN A 297 30.14 -10.43 5.96
C ASN A 297 31.13 -9.47 6.65
N SER A 298 32.43 -9.67 6.49
CA SER A 298 33.46 -8.81 7.09
C SER A 298 33.19 -7.33 6.78
N GLY A 299 32.62 -6.59 7.75
CA GLY A 299 32.31 -5.16 7.63
C GLY A 299 30.96 -4.77 7.00
N ALA A 300 30.06 -5.70 6.62
CA ALA A 300 28.75 -5.38 6.03
C ALA A 300 27.62 -6.21 6.65
N ASN A 301 26.46 -5.59 6.90
CA ASN A 301 25.28 -6.26 7.45
C ASN A 301 24.12 -6.15 6.46
N HIS A 302 23.82 -7.22 5.73
CA HIS A 302 22.79 -7.19 4.68
C HIS A 302 21.42 -7.55 5.27
N ILE A 303 20.54 -6.56 5.41
CA ILE A 303 19.27 -6.65 6.15
C ILE A 303 18.07 -6.33 5.26
N THR A 304 18.23 -5.41 4.32
CA THR A 304 17.13 -4.91 3.50
C THR A 304 17.39 -5.23 2.03
N THR A 305 16.55 -6.09 1.43
CA THR A 305 16.66 -6.43 0.00
C THR A 305 16.30 -5.23 -0.89
N ALA A 306 16.95 -5.08 -2.04
CA ALA A 306 16.77 -3.94 -2.96
C ALA A 306 15.45 -3.98 -3.75
N TRP A 307 15.14 -2.92 -4.48
CA TRP A 307 13.91 -2.78 -5.28
C TRP A 307 13.66 -3.92 -6.29
N ASN A 308 14.72 -4.53 -6.82
CA ASN A 308 14.67 -5.61 -7.81
C ASN A 308 14.91 -7.00 -7.21
N ASP A 309 14.71 -7.16 -5.90
CA ASP A 309 14.77 -8.43 -5.20
C ASP A 309 13.64 -8.49 -4.15
N SER A 310 13.36 -9.68 -3.62
CA SER A 310 12.24 -9.92 -2.70
C SER A 310 12.57 -10.95 -1.64
N GLY A 311 11.74 -11.04 -0.60
CA GLY A 311 11.92 -12.00 0.48
C GLY A 311 12.91 -11.56 1.55
N ALA A 312 13.03 -12.40 2.58
CA ALA A 312 13.88 -12.16 3.73
C ALA A 312 15.38 -12.13 3.34
N PRO A 313 16.24 -11.53 4.18
CA PRO A 313 17.69 -11.62 4.02
C PRO A 313 18.13 -13.08 3.92
N ALA A 314 18.78 -13.43 2.82
CA ALA A 314 19.24 -14.78 2.52
C ALA A 314 20.47 -14.75 1.61
N ALA A 315 21.36 -15.73 1.75
CA ALA A 315 22.56 -15.80 0.92
C ALA A 315 22.14 -16.03 -0.55
N GLY A 316 22.73 -15.27 -1.47
CA GLY A 316 22.58 -15.56 -2.89
C GLY A 316 23.42 -16.76 -3.31
N VAL A 317 23.13 -17.27 -4.50
CA VAL A 317 23.88 -18.38 -5.11
C VAL A 317 24.67 -17.89 -6.33
N SER A 318 25.67 -18.65 -6.75
CA SER A 318 26.47 -18.31 -7.95
C SER A 318 25.55 -18.14 -9.16
N GLY A 319 25.75 -17.07 -9.92
CA GLY A 319 24.90 -16.72 -11.08
C GLY A 319 23.54 -16.11 -10.73
N THR A 320 23.13 -16.09 -9.46
CA THR A 320 21.89 -15.44 -8.98
C THR A 320 22.14 -14.77 -7.63
N PRO A 321 22.92 -13.68 -7.61
CA PRO A 321 23.24 -12.98 -6.37
C PRO A 321 21.99 -12.35 -5.77
N LYS A 322 21.92 -12.34 -4.44
CA LYS A 322 20.89 -11.59 -3.71
C LYS A 322 21.25 -10.11 -3.73
N LYS A 323 20.26 -9.25 -3.96
CA LYS A 323 20.46 -7.79 -4.07
C LYS A 323 19.92 -7.06 -2.86
N TYR A 324 20.73 -6.16 -2.31
CA TYR A 324 20.44 -5.36 -1.12
C TYR A 324 20.48 -3.87 -1.42
N VAL A 325 19.85 -3.09 -0.54
CA VAL A 325 19.90 -1.63 -0.58
C VAL A 325 21.33 -1.13 -0.40
N LEU A 326 21.59 0.14 -0.74
CA LEU A 326 22.95 0.70 -0.69
C LEU A 326 23.45 0.89 0.74
N PHE A 327 22.55 1.21 1.67
CA PHE A 327 22.88 1.37 3.09
C PHE A 327 21.73 0.92 3.98
N GLU A 328 22.07 0.40 5.15
CA GLU A 328 21.09 -0.01 6.15
C GLU A 328 20.80 1.12 7.12
N THR A 329 19.52 1.33 7.38
CA THR A 329 19.07 2.41 8.26
C THR A 329 17.67 2.14 8.80
N ARG A 330 17.27 3.02 9.71
CA ARG A 330 15.86 3.36 9.93
C ARG A 330 15.71 4.87 9.76
N ILE A 331 14.51 5.30 9.35
CA ILE A 331 14.19 6.73 9.29
C ILE A 331 14.30 7.31 10.70
N LYS A 332 15.02 8.43 10.86
CA LYS A 332 15.27 9.03 12.17
C LYS A 332 13.94 9.44 12.82
N GLY A 333 13.80 9.12 14.11
CA GLY A 333 12.58 9.37 14.88
C GLY A 333 11.45 8.34 14.67
N ALA A 334 11.60 7.39 13.73
CA ALA A 334 10.61 6.33 13.55
C ALA A 334 10.47 5.45 14.80
N LYS A 335 9.25 4.97 15.02
CA LYS A 335 8.86 3.96 16.00
C LYS A 335 8.72 2.62 15.31
N THR A 336 8.67 1.51 16.05
CA THR A 336 8.51 0.19 15.46
C THR A 336 7.56 -0.69 16.26
N PHE A 337 6.74 -1.42 15.53
CA PHE A 337 6.23 -2.73 15.93
C PHE A 337 5.98 -3.53 14.65
N PRO A 338 6.30 -4.83 14.63
CA PRO A 338 6.13 -5.65 13.43
C PRO A 338 4.65 -5.78 13.07
N TRP A 339 4.33 -5.73 11.78
CA TRP A 339 2.95 -5.91 11.30
C TRP A 339 2.27 -7.19 11.79
N ALA A 340 3.02 -8.29 11.88
CA ALA A 340 2.51 -9.57 12.35
C ALA A 340 2.06 -9.52 13.82
N SER A 341 2.52 -8.55 14.61
CA SER A 341 2.07 -8.37 16.00
C SER A 341 0.61 -7.92 16.12
N LEU A 342 0.00 -7.45 15.02
CA LEU A 342 -1.39 -7.03 14.95
C LEU A 342 -2.34 -8.18 14.59
N LEU A 343 -1.79 -9.32 14.17
CA LEU A 343 -2.53 -10.52 13.82
C LEU A 343 -2.40 -11.54 14.95
N ASP A 344 -3.42 -12.38 15.07
CA ASP A 344 -3.42 -13.56 15.90
C ASP A 344 -2.74 -14.73 15.15
N THR A 345 -2.81 -15.94 15.70
CA THR A 345 -2.10 -17.12 15.21
C THR A 345 -2.79 -17.77 13.99
N SER A 346 -2.11 -18.75 13.39
CA SER A 346 -2.69 -19.60 12.35
C SER A 346 -3.94 -20.37 12.81
N ALA A 347 -4.11 -20.61 14.10
CA ALA A 347 -5.29 -21.31 14.64
C ALA A 347 -6.59 -20.51 14.46
N THR A 348 -6.49 -19.19 14.29
CA THR A 348 -7.63 -18.31 13.97
C THR A 348 -7.62 -17.85 12.51
N GLY A 349 -6.75 -18.43 11.68
CA GLY A 349 -6.53 -17.99 10.31
C GLY A 349 -5.94 -16.58 10.23
N TYR A 350 -5.13 -16.18 11.23
CA TYR A 350 -4.50 -14.86 11.34
C TYR A 350 -5.50 -13.70 11.34
N ARG A 351 -6.60 -13.82 12.11
CA ARG A 351 -7.49 -12.68 12.40
C ARG A 351 -6.71 -11.49 12.95
N PHE A 352 -7.15 -10.28 12.68
CA PHE A 352 -6.74 -9.12 13.45
C PHE A 352 -7.14 -9.31 14.91
N LYS A 353 -6.25 -8.91 15.83
CA LYS A 353 -6.55 -8.89 17.26
C LYS A 353 -7.73 -7.98 17.57
N ASP A 354 -8.32 -8.14 18.75
CA ASP A 354 -9.41 -7.27 19.19
C ASP A 354 -8.97 -5.80 19.27
N LYS A 355 -9.94 -4.89 19.13
CA LYS A 355 -9.70 -3.45 19.03
C LYS A 355 -8.96 -2.88 20.24
N VAL A 356 -9.22 -3.39 21.44
CA VAL A 356 -8.59 -2.92 22.69
C VAL A 356 -7.11 -3.32 22.71
N THR A 357 -6.80 -4.56 22.36
CA THR A 357 -5.42 -5.04 22.25
C THR A 357 -4.64 -4.24 21.21
N LEU A 358 -5.24 -3.97 20.04
CA LEU A 358 -4.62 -3.16 18.99
C LEU A 358 -4.34 -1.72 19.47
N ALA A 359 -5.31 -1.07 20.11
CA ALA A 359 -5.12 0.27 20.69
C ALA A 359 -3.97 0.29 21.71
N GLY A 360 -3.82 -0.76 22.52
CA GLY A 360 -2.73 -0.91 23.47
C GLY A 360 -1.35 -0.97 22.81
N ILE A 361 -1.20 -1.66 21.67
CA ILE A 361 0.06 -1.71 20.91
C ILE A 361 0.44 -0.31 20.39
N PHE A 362 -0.51 0.43 19.85
CA PHE A 362 -0.26 1.79 19.34
C PHE A 362 0.08 2.78 20.46
N ALA A 363 -0.61 2.70 21.60
CA ALA A 363 -0.38 3.58 22.75
C ALA A 363 0.92 3.30 23.50
N ASN A 364 1.48 2.09 23.41
CA ASN A 364 2.71 1.71 24.10
C ASN A 364 3.87 2.66 23.71
N THR A 365 4.52 3.26 24.72
CA THR A 365 5.64 4.20 24.57
C THR A 365 7.01 3.53 24.63
N GLY A 366 7.07 2.26 25.04
CA GLY A 366 8.28 1.45 25.10
C GLY A 366 8.65 0.83 23.76
N THR A 367 9.58 -0.13 23.79
CA THR A 367 9.93 -0.94 22.62
C THR A 367 8.70 -1.70 22.12
N GLY A 368 8.46 -1.69 20.81
CA GLY A 368 7.32 -2.38 20.21
C GLY A 368 6.00 -1.59 20.26
N GLY A 369 6.05 -0.26 20.31
CA GLY A 369 4.88 0.61 20.26
C GLY A 369 5.14 1.93 19.53
N ALA A 370 4.06 2.63 19.16
CA ALA A 370 4.14 3.93 18.48
C ALA A 370 4.17 5.13 19.44
N GLY A 371 3.78 4.95 20.71
CA GLY A 371 3.52 6.06 21.62
C GLY A 371 2.45 7.00 21.08
N TYR A 372 1.41 6.45 20.44
CA TYR A 372 0.38 7.23 19.79
C TYR A 372 -0.32 8.18 20.78
N THR A 373 -0.43 9.43 20.36
CA THR A 373 -1.22 10.46 21.04
C THR A 373 -2.42 10.83 20.19
N ALA A 374 -3.59 10.98 20.83
CA ALA A 374 -4.84 11.28 20.13
C ALA A 374 -4.70 12.51 19.21
N GLY A 375 -5.19 12.37 17.98
CA GLY A 375 -5.12 13.43 16.96
C GLY A 375 -3.76 13.55 16.26
N SER A 376 -2.79 12.67 16.53
CA SER A 376 -1.57 12.57 15.73
C SER A 376 -1.83 11.80 14.42
N THR A 377 -1.05 12.08 13.39
CA THR A 377 -1.06 11.32 12.15
C THR A 377 -0.03 10.18 12.21
N ILE A 378 -0.48 8.94 12.04
CA ILE A 378 0.41 7.80 11.79
C ILE A 378 0.91 7.86 10.34
N VAL A 379 2.22 7.76 10.16
CA VAL A 379 2.86 7.59 8.85
C VAL A 379 3.41 6.17 8.78
N SER A 380 2.68 5.27 8.12
CA SER A 380 3.02 3.86 8.04
C SER A 380 4.03 3.61 6.92
N GLN A 381 5.11 2.89 7.23
CA GLN A 381 6.16 2.53 6.27
C GLN A 381 6.78 1.17 6.61
N CYS A 382 7.46 0.54 5.64
CA CYS A 382 8.27 -0.65 5.90
C CYS A 382 9.42 -0.73 4.86
N ARG A 383 9.71 -1.92 4.32
CA ARG A 383 10.63 -2.08 3.19
C ARG A 383 10.07 -1.54 1.87
N THR A 384 8.92 -2.06 1.44
CA THR A 384 8.25 -1.75 0.15
C THR A 384 6.75 -1.53 0.35
N ASN A 385 6.39 -0.93 1.48
CA ASN A 385 5.04 -0.61 1.93
C ASN A 385 4.04 -1.76 2.14
N PHE A 386 4.27 -3.00 1.71
CA PHE A 386 3.33 -4.13 1.92
C PHE A 386 3.03 -4.44 3.39
N GLU A 387 4.05 -4.60 4.23
CA GLU A 387 3.86 -4.82 5.67
C GLU A 387 3.18 -3.63 6.34
N ALA A 388 3.51 -2.42 5.87
CA ALA A 388 2.94 -1.17 6.34
C ALA A 388 1.43 -1.07 6.08
N GLN A 389 0.89 -1.81 5.10
CA GLN A 389 -0.54 -1.87 4.82
C GLN A 389 -1.34 -2.49 5.96
N VAL A 390 -0.79 -3.47 6.66
CA VAL A 390 -1.46 -4.07 7.82
C VAL A 390 -1.49 -3.08 8.99
N ASN A 391 -0.36 -2.43 9.28
CA ASN A 391 -0.28 -1.37 10.31
C ASN A 391 -1.24 -0.22 10.01
N GLY A 392 -1.18 0.29 8.78
CA GLY A 392 -1.99 1.43 8.37
C GLY A 392 -3.47 1.10 8.24
N PHE A 393 -3.83 -0.12 7.85
CA PHE A 393 -5.22 -0.58 7.87
C PHE A 393 -5.77 -0.60 9.30
N VAL A 394 -5.00 -1.13 10.25
CA VAL A 394 -5.40 -1.15 11.67
C VAL A 394 -5.57 0.26 12.21
N SER A 395 -4.58 1.14 12.04
CA SER A 395 -4.68 2.50 12.56
C SER A 395 -5.81 3.27 11.89
N GLN A 396 -5.95 3.20 10.57
CA GLN A 396 -6.92 3.99 9.82
C GLN A 396 -8.35 3.45 9.92
N ASN A 397 -8.54 2.13 9.78
CA ASN A 397 -9.84 1.50 9.53
C ASN A 397 -10.39 0.68 10.71
N ILE A 398 -9.56 0.38 11.72
CA ILE A 398 -10.01 -0.26 12.96
C ILE A 398 -10.04 0.76 14.11
N LEU A 399 -8.95 1.49 14.28
CA LEU A 399 -8.78 2.41 15.41
C LEU A 399 -9.23 3.85 15.13
N GLY A 400 -9.51 4.21 13.86
CA GLY A 400 -9.95 5.56 13.50
C GLY A 400 -8.88 6.64 13.66
N TYR A 401 -7.59 6.27 13.62
CA TYR A 401 -6.49 7.22 13.75
C TYR A 401 -6.13 7.84 12.40
N PRO A 402 -5.90 9.16 12.31
CA PRO A 402 -5.42 9.79 11.08
C PRO A 402 -4.17 9.07 10.59
N THR A 403 -4.20 8.54 9.37
CA THR A 403 -3.15 7.65 8.88
C THR A 403 -2.87 7.91 7.41
N VAL A 404 -1.59 7.94 7.06
CA VAL A 404 -1.05 8.05 5.71
C VAL A 404 0.12 7.09 5.55
N PHE A 405 0.58 6.89 4.31
CA PHE A 405 1.59 5.89 3.96
C PHE A 405 2.77 6.53 3.25
N TYR A 406 3.97 6.06 3.58
CA TYR A 406 5.14 6.31 2.75
C TYR A 406 5.37 5.13 1.80
N ASP A 407 4.88 5.24 0.57
CA ASP A 407 4.79 4.09 -0.34
C ASP A 407 6.14 3.66 -0.94
N GLY A 408 7.02 4.62 -1.23
CA GLY A 408 8.40 4.35 -1.61
C GLY A 408 9.19 3.62 -0.50
N SER A 409 8.81 3.89 0.76
CA SER A 409 9.30 3.17 1.95
C SER A 409 10.83 3.13 2.02
N LEU A 410 11.39 2.22 2.81
CA LEU A 410 12.84 2.17 3.02
C LEU A 410 13.62 1.92 1.72
N VAL A 411 13.06 1.23 0.73
CA VAL A 411 13.75 0.97 -0.54
C VAL A 411 13.97 2.25 -1.36
N GLU A 412 12.99 3.17 -1.42
CA GLU A 412 13.26 4.51 -1.97
C GLU A 412 14.27 5.23 -1.10
N TRP A 413 14.03 5.30 0.20
CA TRP A 413 14.87 6.03 1.14
C TRP A 413 16.34 5.64 1.04
N THR A 414 16.65 4.35 1.03
CA THR A 414 18.02 3.81 1.02
C THR A 414 18.70 3.83 -0.35
N SER A 415 18.00 4.29 -1.38
CA SER A 415 18.58 4.47 -2.72
C SER A 415 19.21 5.86 -2.91
N LEU A 416 18.95 6.80 -2.01
CA LEU A 416 19.23 8.22 -2.20
C LEU A 416 20.54 8.64 -1.52
N VAL A 417 21.65 8.20 -2.10
CA VAL A 417 23.00 8.38 -1.57
C VAL A 417 23.81 9.41 -2.37
N ALA A 418 24.75 10.05 -1.68
CA ALA A 418 25.81 10.87 -2.28
C ALA A 418 27.21 10.52 -1.77
N GLU A 419 27.32 9.71 -0.71
CA GLU A 419 28.60 9.31 -0.08
C GLU A 419 28.74 7.79 0.07
N TYR A 420 28.10 7.00 -0.78
CA TYR A 420 28.42 5.58 -0.89
C TYR A 420 29.95 5.41 -1.09
N PRO A 421 30.62 4.39 -0.50
CA PRO A 421 32.08 4.15 -0.56
C PRO A 421 32.66 3.81 -1.96
N ASP A 422 32.14 4.46 -3.00
CA ASP A 422 32.60 4.56 -4.37
C ASP A 422 32.86 6.06 -4.60
N SER A 423 34.10 6.51 -4.37
CA SER A 423 34.43 7.92 -4.05
C SER A 423 34.30 8.93 -5.21
N THR A 424 33.59 8.59 -6.29
CA THR A 424 33.42 9.47 -7.45
C THR A 424 31.92 9.78 -7.64
N GLU A 425 31.54 11.06 -7.59
CA GLU A 425 30.18 11.50 -7.94
C GLU A 425 29.85 11.15 -9.40
N GLY A 426 28.60 10.78 -9.69
CA GLY A 426 28.19 10.37 -11.04
C GLY A 426 28.56 8.92 -11.40
N THR A 427 29.08 8.15 -10.44
CA THR A 427 29.25 6.69 -10.55
C THR A 427 27.92 5.95 -10.57
N SER A 428 27.97 4.61 -10.59
CA SER A 428 26.78 3.78 -10.53
C SER A 428 25.96 3.96 -9.25
N PHE A 429 26.57 4.38 -8.13
CA PHE A 429 25.89 4.47 -6.83
C PHE A 429 25.68 5.90 -6.32
N ASN A 430 26.67 6.79 -6.41
CA ASN A 430 26.51 8.19 -5.97
C ASN A 430 25.83 9.05 -7.02
N LYS A 431 24.51 8.88 -7.16
CA LYS A 431 23.69 9.59 -8.14
C LYS A 431 23.38 11.02 -7.74
N LEU A 432 23.26 11.33 -6.46
CA LEU A 432 22.91 12.67 -5.96
C LEU A 432 24.16 13.49 -5.63
N SER A 433 24.06 14.82 -5.70
CA SER A 433 25.08 15.71 -5.15
C SER A 433 25.03 15.71 -3.61
N LEU A 434 26.16 16.05 -2.97
CA LEU A 434 26.24 16.21 -1.50
C LEU A 434 25.23 17.23 -0.95
N THR A 435 24.80 18.20 -1.77
CA THR A 435 23.85 19.26 -1.42
C THR A 435 22.41 18.97 -1.84
N SER A 436 22.14 17.80 -2.42
CA SER A 436 20.80 17.45 -2.88
C SER A 436 19.81 17.47 -1.71
N PRO A 437 18.64 18.13 -1.85
CA PRO A 437 17.62 18.12 -0.81
C PRO A 437 17.01 16.74 -0.57
N PHE A 438 17.23 15.80 -1.51
CA PHE A 438 16.72 14.43 -1.47
C PHE A 438 17.72 13.40 -0.93
N ARG A 439 18.95 13.82 -0.60
CA ARG A 439 19.96 12.95 -0.01
C ARG A 439 19.50 12.47 1.37
N THR A 440 19.42 11.17 1.61
CA THR A 440 18.91 10.57 2.87
C THR A 440 19.97 9.80 3.67
N ASP A 441 21.15 9.58 3.13
CA ASP A 441 22.31 8.95 3.79
C ASP A 441 23.06 9.94 4.69
N THR A 442 22.31 10.69 5.52
CA THR A 442 22.84 11.66 6.48
C THR A 442 22.34 11.36 7.89
N ALA A 443 23.13 11.69 8.91
CA ALA A 443 22.72 11.49 10.31
C ALA A 443 21.53 12.38 10.74
N ASP A 444 21.17 13.38 9.94
CA ASP A 444 20.00 14.23 10.17
C ASP A 444 18.69 13.56 9.78
N LEU A 445 18.73 12.66 8.80
CA LEU A 445 17.55 12.00 8.25
C LEU A 445 17.49 10.51 8.60
N SER A 446 18.64 9.86 8.65
CA SER A 446 18.81 8.44 8.89
C SER A 446 19.40 8.17 10.27
N TYR A 447 19.02 7.04 10.86
CA TYR A 447 19.60 6.55 12.11
C TYR A 447 20.29 5.20 11.90
N ALA A 448 21.54 5.14 12.33
CA ALA A 448 22.31 3.91 12.47
C ALA A 448 22.74 3.74 13.94
N PRO A 449 22.57 2.54 14.54
CA PRO A 449 22.95 2.30 15.94
C PRO A 449 24.39 2.65 16.29
N ALA A 450 25.33 2.43 15.37
CA ALA A 450 26.75 2.74 15.54
C ALA A 450 27.09 4.24 15.34
N GLY A 451 26.09 5.09 15.06
CA GLY A 451 26.29 6.52 14.77
C GLY A 451 26.86 6.82 13.39
N ILE A 452 27.23 5.80 12.62
CA ILE A 452 27.80 5.90 11.27
C ILE A 452 26.89 5.13 10.31
N ILE A 453 26.57 5.73 9.16
CA ILE A 453 25.77 5.08 8.11
C ILE A 453 26.52 3.84 7.61
N ASN A 454 25.85 2.69 7.70
CA ASN A 454 26.41 1.41 7.29
C ASN A 454 26.06 1.14 5.83
N TYR A 455 27.02 1.31 4.93
CA TYR A 455 26.85 1.00 3.52
C TYR A 455 27.06 -0.49 3.27
N ASN A 456 26.12 -1.12 2.58
CA ASN A 456 26.28 -2.49 2.14
C ASN A 456 27.38 -2.53 1.08
N SER A 457 28.38 -3.38 1.28
CA SER A 457 29.46 -3.56 0.30
C SER A 457 28.97 -4.37 -0.91
N HIS A 458 29.42 -4.02 -2.11
CA HIS A 458 29.36 -4.94 -3.24
C HIS A 458 30.35 -6.09 -3.02
N SER A 459 29.89 -7.34 -3.01
CA SER A 459 30.77 -8.51 -2.93
C SER A 459 30.45 -9.54 -4.02
N SER A 460 31.36 -9.74 -4.97
CA SER A 460 31.34 -10.91 -5.85
C SER A 460 31.68 -12.15 -5.01
N GLY A 461 30.70 -13.04 -4.79
CA GLY A 461 30.87 -14.22 -3.92
C GLY A 461 32.00 -15.18 -4.32
N GLY A 462 32.32 -16.12 -3.42
CA GLY A 462 33.35 -17.16 -3.58
C GLY A 462 33.33 -18.18 -2.42
N THR A 463 34.25 -19.16 -2.40
CA THR A 463 34.33 -20.20 -1.36
C THR A 463 34.62 -19.58 0.01
N GLY A 464 33.57 -19.26 0.78
CA GLY A 464 33.64 -18.57 2.08
C GLY A 464 32.94 -17.21 2.16
N SER A 465 32.38 -16.68 1.06
CA SER A 465 31.61 -15.43 1.04
C SER A 465 30.34 -15.57 0.15
N PRO A 466 29.13 -15.29 0.69
CA PRO A 466 27.88 -15.44 -0.06
C PRO A 466 27.78 -14.44 -1.21
N TYR A 467 27.08 -14.83 -2.29
CA TYR A 467 26.87 -13.97 -3.47
C TYR A 467 25.85 -12.87 -3.16
N VAL A 468 26.32 -11.72 -2.69
CA VAL A 468 25.47 -10.55 -2.36
C VAL A 468 25.98 -9.30 -3.06
N THR A 469 25.06 -8.56 -3.69
CA THR A 469 25.35 -7.27 -4.33
C THR A 469 24.42 -6.20 -3.81
N VAL A 470 24.76 -4.94 -4.05
CA VAL A 470 23.82 -3.84 -3.92
C VAL A 470 23.13 -3.53 -5.25
N ALA A 471 21.99 -2.83 -5.21
CA ALA A 471 21.33 -2.31 -6.40
C ALA A 471 20.87 -0.85 -6.20
N GLN A 472 21.28 0.00 -7.15
CA GLN A 472 20.86 1.38 -7.26
C GLN A 472 19.47 1.48 -7.89
N ALA A 473 18.59 2.32 -7.35
CA ALA A 473 17.37 2.75 -8.05
C ALA A 473 17.72 3.75 -9.15
N ASP A 474 16.99 3.74 -10.25
CA ASP A 474 17.20 4.71 -11.33
C ASP A 474 16.73 6.10 -10.87
N ILE A 475 17.68 7.02 -10.74
CA ILE A 475 17.53 8.35 -10.11
C ILE A 475 17.78 9.42 -11.16
N ASP A 476 16.91 10.42 -11.18
CA ASP A 476 17.12 11.70 -11.84
C ASP A 476 17.71 12.73 -10.87
N PRO A 477 19.02 12.99 -10.91
CA PRO A 477 19.64 13.94 -10.00
C PRO A 477 19.26 15.39 -10.28
N THR A 478 18.63 15.67 -11.42
CA THR A 478 18.17 17.02 -11.77
C THR A 478 16.75 17.29 -11.31
N SER A 479 16.06 16.27 -10.78
CA SER A 479 14.70 16.44 -10.30
C SER A 479 14.64 17.49 -9.20
N THR A 480 13.64 18.35 -9.26
CA THR A 480 13.29 19.30 -8.21
C THR A 480 12.08 18.84 -7.41
N THR A 481 11.48 17.69 -7.77
CA THR A 481 10.32 17.15 -7.07
C THR A 481 10.21 15.61 -7.05
N THR A 482 9.46 15.11 -6.08
CA THR A 482 9.04 13.72 -5.91
C THR A 482 7.52 13.54 -6.08
N ARG A 483 6.83 14.59 -6.55
CA ARG A 483 5.36 14.63 -6.67
C ARG A 483 4.82 14.27 -8.05
N LYS A 484 5.68 13.99 -9.04
CA LYS A 484 5.27 13.85 -10.44
C LYS A 484 4.16 12.80 -10.63
N ALA A 485 4.32 11.61 -10.06
CA ALA A 485 3.31 10.55 -10.14
C ALA A 485 1.96 10.98 -9.53
N GLN A 486 1.99 11.61 -8.36
CA GLN A 486 0.78 12.10 -7.68
C GLN A 486 0.08 13.20 -8.49
N LEU A 487 0.84 14.11 -9.10
CA LEU A 487 0.29 15.14 -10.00
C LEU A 487 -0.32 14.54 -11.27
N GLN A 488 0.32 13.52 -11.84
CA GLN A 488 -0.23 12.78 -12.98
C GLN A 488 -1.52 12.05 -12.60
N ASP A 489 -1.59 11.49 -11.40
CA ASP A 489 -2.78 10.80 -10.91
C ASP A 489 -3.95 11.79 -10.72
N LYS A 490 -3.68 12.99 -10.20
CA LYS A 490 -4.68 14.07 -10.12
C LYS A 490 -5.16 14.49 -11.50
N ALA A 491 -4.25 14.70 -12.46
CA ALA A 491 -4.59 15.07 -13.83
C ALA A 491 -5.31 13.95 -14.61
N TYR A 492 -5.13 12.69 -14.23
CA TYR A 492 -5.95 11.61 -14.77
C TYR A 492 -7.39 11.69 -14.26
N LYS A 493 -7.54 12.02 -12.98
CA LYS A 493 -8.81 11.97 -12.26
C LYS A 493 -9.75 13.13 -12.58
N TYR A 494 -9.19 14.32 -12.84
CA TYR A 494 -9.91 15.58 -13.10
C TYR A 494 -9.44 16.16 -14.42
#